data_AF-A0A7V6A223-F1
#
_entry.id   AF-A0A7V6A223-F1
#
_cell.length_a   1.000
_cell.length_b   1.000
_cell.length_c   1.000
_cell.angle_alpha   90.00
_cell.angle_beta   90.00
_cell.angle_gamma   90.00
#
_symmetry.space_group_name_H-M   'P 1'
#
loop_
_entity.id
_entity.type
_entity.pdbx_description
1 polymer ?
#
loop_
_entity_poly.entity_id
_entity_poly.type
_entity_poly.pdbx_seq_one_letter_code
_entity_poly.pdbx_strand_id
1 'polypeptide(L)' 'MKEQAKNLVKATQALVAYIQENHVFDKLADGGCGLYDTYRSDPFDEALNNARSAVHEMEKALAEAD' A
#
# COMPACT_ATOMS: atom_id res chain seq x y z
N MET A 1 -22.59 -8.42 1.78
CA MET A 1 -21.32 -8.30 2.53
C MET A 1 -20.13 -8.86 1.76
N LYS A 2 -20.26 -10.05 1.13
CA LYS A 2 -19.17 -10.67 0.34
C LYS A 2 -18.70 -9.81 -0.84
N GLU A 3 -19.61 -9.24 -1.61
CA GLU A 3 -19.24 -8.33 -2.72
C GLU A 3 -18.58 -7.04 -2.23
N GLN A 4 -19.06 -6.45 -1.13
CA GLN A 4 -18.41 -5.29 -0.52
C GLN A 4 -16.99 -5.62 -0.06
N ALA A 5 -16.76 -6.81 0.51
CA ALA A 5 -15.44 -7.29 0.90
C ALA A 5 -14.53 -7.51 -0.33
N LYS A 6 -15.03 -8.14 -1.40
CA LYS A 6 -14.31 -8.31 -2.68
C LYS A 6 -13.90 -6.95 -3.28
N ASN A 7 -14.79 -5.96 -3.22
CA ASN A 7 -14.50 -4.61 -3.72
C ASN A 7 -13.44 -3.89 -2.88
N LEU A 8 -13.47 -4.03 -1.55
CA LEU A 8 -12.47 -3.43 -0.67
C LEU A 8 -11.08 -4.04 -0.91
N VAL A 9 -11.00 -5.36 -1.06
CA VAL A 9 -9.77 -6.08 -1.42
C VAL A 9 -9.20 -5.50 -2.71
N LYS A 10 -9.99 -5.47 -3.79
CA LYS A 10 -9.55 -4.94 -5.09
C LYS A 10 -9.09 -3.49 -5.02
N ALA A 11 -9.83 -2.63 -4.32
CA ALA A 11 -9.46 -1.23 -4.15
C ALA A 11 -8.13 -1.07 -3.40
N THR A 12 -7.93 -1.88 -2.35
CA THR A 12 -6.69 -1.83 -1.56
C THR A 12 -5.50 -2.35 -2.36
N GLN A 13 -5.66 -3.42 -3.14
CA GLN A 13 -4.61 -3.90 -4.05
C GLN A 13 -4.21 -2.84 -5.06
N ALA A 14 -5.19 -2.20 -5.70
CA ALA A 14 -4.95 -1.15 -6.68
C ALA A 14 -4.20 0.04 -6.05
N LEU A 15 -4.56 0.42 -4.82
CA LEU A 15 -3.86 1.48 -4.09
C LEU A 15 -2.41 1.10 -3.76
N VAL A 16 -2.18 -0.11 -3.22
CA VAL A 16 -0.82 -0.57 -2.89
C VAL A 16 0.04 -0.68 -4.15
N ALA A 17 -0.51 -1.24 -5.23
CA ALA A 17 0.17 -1.33 -6.52
C ALA A 17 0.53 0.06 -7.06
N TYR A 18 -0.41 1.01 -7.04
CA TYR A 18 -0.14 2.39 -7.44
C TYR A 18 1.03 3.00 -6.65
N ILE A 19 1.07 2.83 -5.33
CA ILE A 19 2.14 3.36 -4.49
C ILE A 19 3.49 2.69 -4.78
N GLN A 20 3.51 1.40 -5.12
CA GLN A 20 4.74 0.65 -5.42
C GLN A 20 5.29 0.95 -6.83
N GLU A 21 4.40 1.12 -7.80
CA GLU A 21 4.76 1.35 -9.20
C GLU A 21 5.08 2.82 -9.51
N ASN A 22 4.69 3.74 -8.62
CA ASN A 22 4.89 5.17 -8.79
C ASN A 22 5.81 5.75 -7.69
N HIS A 23 6.33 6.94 -7.96
CA HIS A 23 7.17 7.70 -7.03
C HIS A 23 6.33 8.38 -5.94
N VAL A 24 5.69 7.59 -5.08
CA VAL A 24 4.94 8.07 -3.93
C VAL A 24 5.82 8.06 -2.69
N PHE A 25 5.95 9.22 -2.04
CA PHE A 25 6.83 9.44 -0.90
C PHE A 25 6.07 10.08 0.25
N ASP A 26 6.38 9.69 1.49
CA ASP A 26 5.81 10.30 2.69
C ASP A 26 6.75 11.30 3.37
N LYS A 27 8.03 11.31 2.97
CA LYS A 27 9.06 12.21 3.51
C LYS A 27 9.79 13.00 2.45
N LEU A 28 10.28 14.14 2.92
CA LEU A 28 11.17 15.06 2.23
C LEU A 28 12.33 15.38 3.18
N ALA A 29 13.56 15.18 2.75
CA ALA A 29 14.75 15.66 3.44
C ALA A 29 15.30 16.90 2.72
N ASP A 30 15.83 17.86 3.49
CA ASP A 30 16.57 19.00 2.94
C ASP A 30 17.97 18.53 2.52
N GLY A 31 18.26 18.62 1.22
CA GLY A 31 19.57 18.29 0.65
C GLY A 31 20.55 19.46 0.68
N GLY A 32 20.13 20.63 1.16
CA GLY A 32 20.88 21.87 1.11
C GLY A 32 20.85 22.54 -0.28
N CYS A 33 21.26 23.80 -0.36
CA CYS A 33 21.29 24.60 -1.60
C CYS A 33 19.97 24.60 -2.41
N GLY A 34 18.82 24.46 -1.74
CA GLY A 34 17.50 24.41 -2.38
C GLY A 34 17.14 23.06 -3.01
N LEU A 35 17.91 22.01 -2.71
CA LEU A 35 17.63 20.64 -3.11
C LEU A 35 16.79 19.93 -2.04
N TYR A 36 15.95 19.00 -2.49
CA TYR A 36 15.17 18.15 -1.61
C TYR A 36 15.21 16.71 -2.10
N ASP A 37 15.41 15.78 -1.17
CA ASP A 37 15.36 14.34 -1.43
C ASP A 37 14.03 13.79 -0.94
N THR A 38 13.25 13.25 -1.86
CA THR A 38 12.01 12.53 -1.53
C THR A 38 12.33 11.06 -1.27
N TYR A 39 11.79 10.51 -0.19
CA TYR A 39 12.01 9.11 0.16
C TYR A 39 10.80 8.53 0.89
N ARG A 40 10.73 7.19 0.90
CA ARG A 40 9.77 6.45 1.71
C ARG A 40 10.43 6.13 3.04
N SER A 41 9.76 6.46 4.14
CA SER A 41 10.25 6.11 5.48
C SER A 41 9.99 4.64 5.79
N ASP A 42 10.78 4.05 6.69
CA ASP A 42 10.57 2.67 7.14
C ASP A 42 9.13 2.42 7.63
N PRO A 43 8.49 3.32 8.42
CA PRO A 43 7.08 3.15 8.79
C PRO A 43 6.11 3.15 7.60
N PHE A 44 6.40 3.89 6.54
CA PHE A 44 5.56 3.91 5.35
C PHE A 44 5.70 2.60 4.57
N ASP A 45 6.92 2.10 4.38
CA ASP A 45 7.14 0.79 3.76
C ASP A 45 6.57 -0.36 4.60
N GLU A 46 6.66 -0.29 5.93
CA GLU A 46 6.01 -1.25 6.84
C GLU A 46 4.48 -1.24 6.67
N ALA A 47 3.86 -0.06 6.61
CA ALA A 47 2.42 0.06 6.39
C ALA A 47 1.98 -0.56 5.07
N LEU A 48 2.75 -0.38 3.99
CA LEU A 48 2.47 -0.99 2.69
C LEU A 48 2.60 -2.51 2.72
N ASN A 49 3.63 -3.02 3.39
CA ASN A 49 3.81 -4.47 3.57
C ASN A 49 2.66 -5.08 4.39
N ASN A 50 2.24 -4.40 5.46
CA ASN A 50 1.11 -4.84 6.29
C ASN A 50 -0.20 -4.82 5.51
N ALA A 51 -0.46 -3.78 4.72
CA ALA A 51 -1.64 -3.70 3.86
C ALA A 51 -1.68 -4.85 2.84
N ARG A 52 -0.55 -5.14 2.18
CA ARG A 52 -0.44 -6.26 1.23
C ARG A 52 -0.71 -7.60 1.89
N SER A 53 -0.11 -7.86 3.06
CA SER A 53 -0.33 -9.10 3.80
C SER A 53 -1.79 -9.26 4.22
N ALA A 54 -2.41 -8.21 4.76
CA ALA A 54 -3.81 -8.25 5.20
C ALA A 54 -4.78 -8.54 4.04
N VAL A 55 -4.54 -7.92 2.87
CA VAL A 55 -5.34 -8.16 1.67
C VAL A 55 -5.19 -9.60 1.18
N HIS A 56 -3.96 -10.13 1.15
CA HIS A 56 -3.70 -11.52 0.74
C HIS A 56 -4.42 -12.54 1.63
N GLU A 57 -4.38 -12.34 2.95
CA GLU A 57 -5.11 -13.21 3.88
C GLU A 57 -6.63 -13.08 3.71
N MET A 58 -7.13 -11.87 3.43
CA MET A 58 -8.55 -11.64 3.17
C MET A 58 -9.01 -12.29 1.85
N GLU A 59 -8.17 -12.28 0.81
CA GLU A 59 -8.45 -12.98 -0.45
C GLU A 59 -8.58 -14.48 -0.27
N LYS A 60 -7.65 -15.11 0.47
CA LYS A 60 -7.73 -16.54 0.79
C LYS A 60 -9.03 -16.86 1.53
N ALA A 61 -9.35 -16.09 2.57
CA ALA A 61 -10.57 -16.31 3.36
C ALA A 61 -11.84 -16.17 2.51
N LEU A 62 -11.86 -15.23 1.55
CA LEU A 62 -13.00 -15.07 0.63
C LEU A 62 -13.12 -16.23 -0.37
N ALA A 63 -12.00 -16.78 -0.83
CA ALA A 63 -11.95 -17.92 -1.74
C ALA A 63 -12.35 -19.24 -1.05
N GLU A 64 -11.96 -19.44 0.22
CA GLU A 64 -12.35 -20.62 1.02
C GLU A 64 -13.83 -20.58 1.45
N ALA A 65 -14.45 -19.40 1.45
CA ALA A 65 -15.85 -19.20 1.80
C ALA A 65 -16.81 -19.22 0.58
N ASP A 66 -16.30 -19.40 -0.64
CA ASP A 66 -17.08 -19.65 -1.88
C ASP A 66 -17.24 -21.17 -2.09
#